data_AF-A0A7Y2MZK1-F1
#
_entry.id   AF-A0A7Y2MZK1-F1
#
_cell.length_a   1.000
_cell.length_b   1.000
_cell.length_c   1.000
_cell.angle_alpha   90.00
_cell.angle_beta   90.00
_cell.angle_gamma   90.00
#
_symmetry.space_group_name_H-M   'P 1'
#
loop_
_entity.id
_entity.type
_entity.pdbx_description
1 polymer ?
#
loop_
_entity_poly.entity_id
_entity_poly.type
_entity_poly.pdbx_seq_one_letter_code
_entity_poly.pdbx_strand_id
1 'polypeptide(L)'
;DDDMRWRGEATRAARMNNPEMHTIYLPVSQWVFGAIGKTLSPAGDPARAERRFRLAFVLFEMIGIGLVLLALTRAGRSPWWATLYAWHPLALIEIAGSGHQDAIGLPLLVAGLLLASAKPERCRRWVWAIAAAALIKPFVVPAAAFVLRRSPPAAWGRALVIGIVVTGALGAPLLLSAGGAPVENLRATSERFALKWAHFGSVYEPLLTAIEWRTPAWGNDPQEQLARGICLLAFLIAGIIIWIRSRDAWRGMSALLLAMILLSPTAHPWYLLWALILLPMTRSRAVWVASLTLPWGYVVLADPVDWTVPAGVMVAAYVPIYAALLLDVGPGRPGRGDPSRTIAA
;
A
#
# COMPACT_ATOMS: atom_id res chain seq x y z
N ASP A 1 10.86 34.27 -14.86
CA ASP A 1 11.67 34.16 -13.65
C ASP A 1 10.96 34.57 -12.36
N ASP A 2 10.06 35.56 -12.36
CA ASP A 2 9.41 36.05 -11.12
C ASP A 2 8.36 35.11 -10.47
N ASP A 3 7.93 34.03 -11.13
CA ASP A 3 6.97 33.06 -10.57
C ASP A 3 7.62 31.80 -9.97
N MET A 4 8.95 31.68 -10.01
CA MET A 4 9.63 30.48 -9.49
C MET A 4 9.84 30.56 -7.97
N ARG A 5 9.27 29.60 -7.24
CA ARG A 5 9.43 29.48 -5.78
C ARG A 5 10.80 28.95 -5.38
N TRP A 6 11.48 28.21 -6.26
CA TRP A 6 12.78 27.59 -6.00
C TRP A 6 13.83 27.92 -7.06
N ARG A 7 15.09 28.09 -6.63
CA ARG A 7 16.20 28.27 -7.59
C ARG A 7 16.34 27.04 -8.49
N GLY A 8 16.23 27.26 -9.80
CA GLY A 8 16.34 26.21 -10.81
C GLY A 8 15.11 25.29 -10.89
N GLU A 9 13.95 25.73 -10.41
CA GLU A 9 12.69 24.98 -10.48
C GLU A 9 12.34 24.55 -11.90
N ALA A 10 12.40 25.45 -12.88
CA ALA A 10 12.16 25.13 -14.29
C ALA A 10 13.14 24.06 -14.82
N THR A 11 14.43 24.18 -14.49
CA THR A 11 15.45 23.21 -14.91
C THR A 11 15.24 21.84 -14.25
N ARG A 12 14.75 21.80 -13.01
CA ARG A 12 14.44 20.53 -12.32
C ARG A 12 13.15 19.91 -12.82
N ALA A 13 12.12 20.72 -13.08
CA ALA A 13 10.87 20.27 -13.68
C ALA A 13 11.12 19.62 -15.05
N ALA A 14 12.00 20.21 -15.87
CA ALA A 14 12.42 19.63 -17.14
C ALA A 14 13.13 18.26 -17.03
N ARG A 15 13.60 17.86 -15.84
CA ARG A 15 14.20 16.53 -15.57
C ARG A 15 13.24 15.54 -14.92
N MET A 16 12.00 15.95 -14.62
CA MET A 16 10.97 15.05 -14.10
C MET A 16 10.42 14.22 -15.25
N ASN A 17 10.15 12.93 -15.00
CA ASN A 17 9.66 12.02 -16.04
C ASN A 17 8.29 12.41 -16.61
N ASN A 18 7.44 13.05 -15.81
CA ASN A 18 6.07 13.45 -16.21
C ASN A 18 5.73 14.81 -15.58
N PRO A 19 6.34 15.91 -16.06
CA PRO A 19 6.21 17.24 -15.45
C PRO A 19 4.80 17.83 -15.61
N GLU A 20 4.01 17.33 -16.55
CA GLU A 20 2.64 17.74 -16.80
C GLU A 20 1.62 17.13 -15.82
N MET A 21 2.01 16.09 -15.08
CA MET A 21 1.11 15.42 -14.16
C MET A 21 1.02 16.14 -12.82
N HIS A 22 -0.20 16.24 -12.30
CA HIS A 22 -0.44 16.71 -10.94
C HIS A 22 -0.24 15.57 -9.93
N THR A 23 -0.25 15.92 -8.65
CA THR A 23 -0.04 14.93 -7.59
C THR A 23 -1.15 13.88 -7.57
N ILE A 24 -0.75 12.60 -7.56
CA ILE A 24 -1.66 11.47 -7.26
C ILE A 24 -1.85 11.26 -5.75
N TYR A 25 -1.07 11.97 -4.92
CA TYR A 25 -1.05 11.74 -3.49
C TYR A 25 -2.28 12.32 -2.81
N LEU A 26 -2.86 11.50 -1.91
CA LEU A 26 -4.06 11.85 -1.16
C LEU A 26 -3.75 12.83 0.00
N PRO A 27 -4.79 13.44 0.61
CA PRO A 27 -4.64 14.55 1.54
C PRO A 27 -3.60 14.39 2.65
N VAL A 28 -3.54 13.23 3.32
CA VAL A 28 -2.62 13.06 4.45
C VAL A 28 -1.16 13.08 3.99
N SER A 29 -0.85 12.48 2.84
CA SER A 29 0.48 12.58 2.24
C SER A 29 0.84 14.03 1.93
N GLN A 30 -0.07 14.78 1.31
CA GLN A 30 0.16 16.19 0.98
C GLN A 30 0.37 17.06 2.23
N TRP A 31 -0.37 16.82 3.31
CA TRP A 31 -0.15 17.50 4.60
C TRP A 31 1.24 17.23 5.16
N VAL A 32 1.68 15.97 5.12
CA VAL A 32 3.02 15.60 5.58
C VAL A 32 4.09 16.25 4.70
N PHE A 33 3.94 16.21 3.38
CA PHE A 33 4.90 16.87 2.48
C PHE A 33 4.94 18.38 2.71
N GLY A 34 3.79 19.02 2.89
CA GLY A 34 3.70 20.45 3.23
C GLY A 34 4.36 20.76 4.57
N ALA A 35 4.17 19.92 5.59
CA ALA A 35 4.80 20.08 6.89
C ALA A 35 6.33 19.94 6.81
N ILE A 36 6.84 18.94 6.08
CA ILE A 36 8.28 18.79 5.82
C ILE A 36 8.78 20.00 5.04
N GLY A 37 8.06 20.39 3.99
CA GLY A 37 8.39 21.52 3.11
C GLY A 37 8.56 22.84 3.84
N LYS A 38 7.75 23.12 4.87
CA LYS A 38 7.88 24.32 5.72
C LYS A 38 9.21 24.39 6.49
N THR A 39 9.88 23.26 6.68
CA THR A 39 11.20 23.21 7.33
C THR A 39 12.35 23.43 6.35
N LEU A 40 12.06 23.53 5.05
CA LEU A 40 13.05 23.66 3.99
C LEU A 40 13.18 25.13 3.56
N SER A 41 14.40 25.52 3.19
CA SER A 41 14.65 26.87 2.66
C SER A 41 14.62 26.85 1.13
N PRO A 42 13.84 27.73 0.48
CA PRO A 42 13.86 27.94 -0.98
C PRO A 42 15.24 28.14 -1.61
N ALA A 43 16.15 28.76 -0.85
CA ALA A 43 17.53 29.01 -1.26
C ALA A 43 18.52 27.95 -0.73
N GLY A 44 18.03 26.88 -0.10
CA GLY A 44 18.84 25.84 0.54
C GLY A 44 19.46 24.83 -0.44
N ASP A 45 20.47 24.11 0.05
CA ASP A 45 21.09 22.99 -0.65
C ASP A 45 20.07 21.86 -0.94
N PRO A 46 19.87 21.46 -2.21
CA PRO A 46 18.95 20.39 -2.59
C PRO A 46 19.27 19.05 -1.95
N ALA A 47 20.55 18.71 -1.78
CA ALA A 47 20.94 17.45 -1.16
C ALA A 47 20.55 17.43 0.32
N ARG A 48 20.64 18.58 1.00
CA ARG A 48 20.14 18.74 2.37
C ARG A 48 18.61 18.63 2.44
N ALA A 49 17.90 19.19 1.47
CA ALA A 49 16.44 19.07 1.40
C ALA A 49 16.00 17.61 1.20
N GLU A 50 16.64 16.87 0.29
CA GLU A 50 16.41 15.45 0.07
C GLU A 50 16.63 14.64 1.35
N ARG A 51 17.78 14.84 2.03
CA ARG A 51 18.09 14.14 3.30
C ARG A 51 17.04 14.40 4.38
N ARG A 52 16.48 15.61 4.46
CA ARG A 52 15.41 15.94 5.42
C ARG A 52 14.10 15.22 5.10
N PHE A 53 13.73 15.13 3.82
CA PHE A 53 12.57 14.34 3.39
C PHE A 53 12.74 12.87 3.75
N ARG A 54 13.87 12.26 3.39
CA ARG A 54 14.17 10.86 3.71
C ARG A 54 14.20 10.60 5.21
N LEU A 55 14.83 11.47 5.99
CA LEU A 55 14.84 11.36 7.45
C LEU A 55 13.42 11.36 8.04
N ALA A 56 12.53 12.24 7.55
CA ALA A 56 11.15 12.27 8.03
C ALA A 56 10.42 10.93 7.76
N PHE A 57 10.60 10.31 6.59
CA PHE A 57 10.00 9.02 6.28
C PHE A 57 10.60 7.87 7.10
N VAL A 58 11.91 7.89 7.36
CA VAL A 58 12.54 6.96 8.30
C VAL A 58 11.94 7.10 9.70
N LEU A 59 11.66 8.32 10.17
CA LEU A 59 11.01 8.51 11.48
C LEU A 59 9.59 7.90 11.53
N PHE A 60 8.80 8.06 10.46
CA PHE A 60 7.50 7.37 10.36
C PHE A 60 7.64 5.85 10.39
N GLU A 61 8.63 5.31 9.69
CA GLU A 61 8.93 3.88 9.73
C GLU A 61 9.34 3.41 11.12
N MET A 62 10.17 4.16 11.85
CA MET A 62 10.55 3.83 13.22
C MET A 62 9.32 3.78 14.15
N ILE A 63 8.34 4.66 13.95
CA ILE A 63 7.05 4.58 14.65
C ILE A 63 6.34 3.27 14.29
N GLY A 64 6.32 2.89 13.01
CA GLY A 64 5.74 1.63 12.53
C GLY A 64 6.38 0.41 13.19
N ILE A 65 7.71 0.36 13.24
CA ILE A 65 8.48 -0.71 13.91
C ILE A 65 8.15 -0.76 15.41
N GLY A 66 8.12 0.40 16.08
CA GLY A 66 7.73 0.49 17.50
C GLY A 66 6.33 -0.05 17.77
N LEU A 67 5.36 0.24 16.88
CA LEU A 67 4.00 -0.28 16.96
C LEU A 67 3.93 -1.80 16.72
N VAL A 68 4.73 -2.33 15.79
CA VAL A 68 4.85 -3.78 15.56
C VAL A 68 5.45 -4.48 16.78
N LEU A 69 6.50 -3.92 17.38
CA LEU A 69 7.09 -4.44 18.62
C LEU A 69 6.05 -4.48 19.74
N LEU A 70 5.29 -3.40 19.92
CA LEU A 70 4.20 -3.34 20.90
C LEU A 70 3.11 -4.38 20.61
N ALA A 71 2.75 -4.59 19.34
CA ALA A 71 1.79 -5.61 18.94
C ALA A 71 2.29 -7.03 19.25
N LEU A 72 3.58 -7.32 19.00
CA LEU A 72 4.21 -8.60 19.34
C LEU A 72 4.23 -8.82 20.85
N THR A 73 4.63 -7.81 21.64
CA THR A 73 4.66 -7.89 23.10
C THR A 73 3.28 -8.16 23.67
N ARG A 74 2.25 -7.43 23.24
CA ARG A 74 0.86 -7.68 23.67
C ARG A 74 0.32 -9.04 23.24
N ALA A 75 0.81 -9.58 22.12
CA ALA A 75 0.45 -10.92 21.68
C ALA A 75 1.25 -12.04 22.38
N GLY A 76 2.15 -11.70 23.33
CA GLY A 76 3.03 -12.66 23.98
C GLY A 76 4.02 -13.33 23.01
N ARG A 77 4.39 -12.64 21.93
CA ARG A 77 5.27 -13.16 20.88
C ARG A 77 6.66 -12.54 21.01
N SER A 78 7.65 -13.31 20.57
CA SER A 78 9.05 -12.84 20.54
C SER A 78 9.17 -11.53 19.73
N PRO A 79 9.80 -10.48 20.28
CA PRO A 79 10.03 -9.23 19.55
C PRO A 79 10.94 -9.42 18.34
N TRP A 80 11.74 -10.50 18.30
CA TRP A 80 12.59 -10.85 17.16
C TRP A 80 11.83 -11.01 15.85
N TRP A 81 10.52 -11.30 15.88
CA TRP A 81 9.72 -11.32 14.64
C TRP A 81 9.70 -9.97 13.92
N ALA A 82 9.94 -8.86 14.61
CA ALA A 82 10.01 -7.53 13.99
C ALA A 82 11.19 -7.39 13.01
N THR A 83 12.26 -8.19 13.13
CA THR A 83 13.42 -8.12 12.24
C THR A 83 13.07 -8.50 10.79
N LEU A 84 12.01 -9.31 10.59
CA LEU A 84 11.51 -9.65 9.26
C LEU A 84 11.10 -8.42 8.43
N TYR A 85 10.69 -7.32 9.09
CA TYR A 85 10.42 -6.05 8.44
C TYR A 85 11.60 -5.08 8.62
N ALA A 86 12.04 -4.87 9.86
CA ALA A 86 12.99 -3.80 10.20
C ALA A 86 14.36 -3.96 9.51
N TRP A 87 14.78 -5.19 9.20
CA TRP A 87 16.05 -5.47 8.52
C TRP A 87 15.86 -5.88 7.06
N HIS A 88 14.64 -5.78 6.53
CA HIS A 88 14.36 -6.24 5.18
C HIS A 88 14.94 -5.26 4.15
N PRO A 89 15.72 -5.73 3.15
CA PRO A 89 16.32 -4.87 2.13
C PRO A 89 15.31 -3.98 1.41
N LEU A 90 14.11 -4.50 1.11
CA LEU A 90 13.04 -3.72 0.49
C LEU A 90 12.67 -2.48 1.31
N ALA A 91 12.49 -2.61 2.63
CA ALA A 91 12.15 -1.46 3.49
C ALA A 91 13.28 -0.43 3.51
N LEU A 92 14.53 -0.91 3.62
CA LEU A 92 15.72 -0.04 3.61
C LEU A 92 15.87 0.72 2.28
N ILE A 93 15.67 0.06 1.14
CA ILE A 93 15.82 0.67 -0.19
C ILE A 93 14.68 1.66 -0.46
N GLU A 94 13.44 1.26 -0.20
CA GLU A 94 12.28 2.09 -0.52
C GLU A 94 12.10 3.24 0.47
N ILE A 95 12.32 3.04 1.76
CA ILE A 95 12.04 4.09 2.75
C ILE A 95 13.30 4.89 3.04
N ALA A 96 14.34 4.25 3.54
CA ALA A 96 15.57 4.96 3.87
C ALA A 96 16.33 5.40 2.61
N GLY A 97 16.32 4.59 1.55
CA GLY A 97 17.02 4.81 0.28
C GLY A 97 16.37 5.84 -0.62
N SER A 98 15.09 5.67 -0.97
CA SER A 98 14.38 6.57 -1.90
C SER A 98 13.48 7.60 -1.22
N GLY A 99 13.10 7.40 0.04
CA GLY A 99 12.17 8.28 0.73
C GLY A 99 10.73 8.05 0.30
N HIS A 100 10.31 6.80 0.16
CA HIS A 100 8.97 6.49 -0.30
C HIS A 100 7.90 6.83 0.74
N GLN A 101 6.88 7.55 0.30
CA GLN A 101 5.83 8.11 1.16
C GLN A 101 4.93 7.06 1.82
N ASP A 102 4.96 5.81 1.36
CA ASP A 102 4.20 4.71 1.96
C ASP A 102 4.53 4.57 3.47
N ALA A 103 5.75 4.94 3.87
CA ALA A 103 6.19 5.02 5.27
C ALA A 103 5.23 5.80 6.19
N ILE A 104 4.48 6.78 5.68
CA ILE A 104 3.49 7.55 6.46
C ILE A 104 2.31 6.67 6.85
N GLY A 105 1.83 5.84 5.93
CA GLY A 105 0.60 5.07 6.09
C GLY A 105 0.78 3.73 6.80
N LEU A 106 1.96 3.12 6.70
CA LEU A 106 2.31 1.89 7.42
C LEU A 106 2.04 1.97 8.94
N PRO A 107 2.56 2.96 9.71
CA PRO A 107 2.28 3.06 11.14
C PRO A 107 0.79 3.29 11.44
N LEU A 108 0.07 4.01 10.59
CA LEU A 108 -1.37 4.26 10.78
C LEU A 108 -2.20 2.97 10.62
N LEU A 109 -1.85 2.13 9.63
CA LEU A 109 -2.47 0.81 9.47
C LEU A 109 -2.20 -0.09 10.69
N VAL A 110 -0.93 -0.19 11.11
CA VAL A 110 -0.53 -1.00 12.27
C VAL A 110 -1.19 -0.49 13.55
N ALA A 111 -1.23 0.83 13.77
CA ALA A 111 -1.93 1.43 14.90
C ALA A 111 -3.42 1.11 14.89
N GLY A 112 -4.08 1.22 13.73
CA GLY A 112 -5.49 0.86 13.58
C GLY A 112 -5.76 -0.59 13.98
N LEU A 113 -5.00 -1.53 13.44
CA LEU A 113 -5.14 -2.95 13.77
C LEU A 113 -4.81 -3.26 15.24
N LEU A 114 -3.78 -2.64 15.80
CA LEU A 114 -3.38 -2.80 17.20
C LEU A 114 -4.44 -2.28 18.18
N LEU A 115 -4.96 -1.08 17.94
CA LEU A 115 -6.00 -0.47 18.76
C LEU A 115 -7.32 -1.28 18.68
N ALA A 116 -7.67 -1.74 17.48
CA ALA A 116 -8.82 -2.59 17.26
C ALA A 116 -8.68 -3.96 17.96
N SER A 117 -7.49 -4.54 17.98
CA SER A 117 -7.24 -5.83 18.63
C SER A 117 -7.35 -5.77 20.16
N ALA A 118 -7.06 -4.63 20.76
CA ALA A 118 -7.16 -4.46 22.22
C ALA A 118 -8.61 -4.20 22.67
N LYS A 119 -9.31 -3.28 22.00
CA LYS A 119 -10.65 -2.78 22.40
C LYS A 119 -11.48 -2.40 21.15
N PRO A 120 -12.03 -3.38 20.41
CA PRO A 120 -12.73 -3.13 19.14
C PRO A 120 -13.95 -2.20 19.31
N GLU A 121 -14.59 -2.21 20.49
CA GLU A 121 -15.72 -1.34 20.84
C GLU A 121 -15.34 0.15 20.91
N ARG A 122 -14.06 0.48 21.12
CA ARG A 122 -13.55 1.86 21.14
C ARG A 122 -13.26 2.37 19.72
N CYS A 123 -14.28 2.30 18.86
CA CYS A 123 -14.17 2.53 17.42
C CYS A 123 -13.47 3.82 17.03
N ARG A 124 -13.66 4.91 17.80
CA ARG A 124 -13.07 6.23 17.48
C ARG A 124 -11.59 6.19 17.15
N ARG A 125 -10.77 5.52 17.97
CA ARG A 125 -9.30 5.60 17.84
C ARG A 125 -8.79 4.80 16.64
N TRP A 126 -9.24 3.55 16.50
CA TRP A 126 -8.77 2.72 15.40
C TRP A 126 -9.38 3.13 14.06
N VAL A 127 -10.65 3.58 14.02
CA VAL A 127 -11.27 4.10 12.78
C VAL A 127 -10.54 5.36 12.32
N TRP A 128 -10.18 6.26 13.23
CA TRP A 128 -9.39 7.44 12.87
C TRP A 128 -8.08 7.05 12.18
N ALA A 129 -7.34 6.07 12.73
CA ALA A 129 -6.07 5.63 12.17
C ALA A 129 -6.24 4.98 10.79
N ILE A 130 -7.26 4.12 10.61
CA ILE A 130 -7.56 3.50 9.31
C ILE A 130 -8.04 4.54 8.28
N ALA A 131 -8.88 5.49 8.67
CA ALA A 131 -9.34 6.57 7.78
C ALA A 131 -8.19 7.50 7.37
N ALA A 132 -7.31 7.86 8.31
CA ALA A 132 -6.09 8.60 7.99
C ALA A 132 -5.20 7.81 7.02
N ALA A 133 -4.96 6.52 7.26
CA ALA A 133 -4.20 5.65 6.35
C ALA A 133 -4.85 5.55 4.95
N ALA A 134 -6.19 5.54 4.88
CA ALA A 134 -6.93 5.51 3.62
C ALA A 134 -6.74 6.78 2.78
N LEU A 135 -6.47 7.91 3.44
CA LEU A 135 -6.05 9.17 2.80
C LEU A 135 -4.55 9.23 2.49
N ILE A 136 -3.84 8.10 2.56
CA ILE A 136 -2.56 7.86 1.87
C ILE A 136 -2.80 6.84 0.75
N LYS A 137 -3.42 5.70 1.06
CA LYS A 137 -3.80 4.66 0.08
C LYS A 137 -5.16 4.02 0.43
N PRO A 138 -6.19 4.13 -0.43
CA PRO A 138 -7.55 3.69 -0.11
C PRO A 138 -7.72 2.18 0.13
N PHE A 139 -6.81 1.36 -0.36
CA PHE A 139 -6.90 -0.10 -0.23
C PHE A 139 -6.82 -0.60 1.23
N VAL A 140 -6.55 0.29 2.21
CA VAL A 140 -6.55 -0.05 3.63
C VAL A 140 -7.93 -0.03 4.28
N VAL A 141 -8.95 0.56 3.62
CA VAL A 141 -10.33 0.63 4.13
C VAL A 141 -10.89 -0.74 4.56
N PRO A 142 -10.65 -1.85 3.83
CA PRO A 142 -11.10 -3.18 4.23
C PRO A 142 -10.62 -3.63 5.62
N ALA A 143 -9.54 -3.06 6.18
CA ALA A 143 -9.12 -3.33 7.56
C ALA A 143 -10.26 -3.09 8.57
N ALA A 144 -11.06 -2.03 8.37
CA ALA A 144 -12.23 -1.76 9.20
C ALA A 144 -13.29 -2.87 9.09
N ALA A 145 -13.53 -3.37 7.87
CA ALA A 145 -14.48 -4.46 7.63
C ALA A 145 -14.04 -5.78 8.27
N PHE A 146 -12.73 -6.07 8.28
CA PHE A 146 -12.20 -7.24 8.99
C PHE A 146 -12.38 -7.14 10.51
N VAL A 147 -12.14 -5.95 11.09
CA VAL A 147 -12.33 -5.69 12.52
C VAL A 147 -13.82 -5.80 12.90
N LEU A 148 -14.71 -5.20 12.11
CA LEU A 148 -16.13 -5.10 12.40
C LEU A 148 -16.95 -6.34 12.06
N ARG A 149 -16.37 -7.33 11.35
CA ARG A 149 -17.09 -8.52 10.85
C ARG A 149 -17.94 -9.25 11.90
N ARG A 150 -17.48 -9.29 13.15
CA ARG A 150 -18.18 -9.94 14.28
C ARG A 150 -18.79 -8.93 15.27
N SER A 151 -18.83 -7.66 14.89
CA SER A 151 -19.39 -6.58 15.70
C SER A 151 -20.87 -6.35 15.36
N PRO A 152 -21.68 -5.81 16.31
CA PRO A 152 -23.08 -5.50 16.04
C PRO A 152 -23.22 -4.40 14.95
N PRO A 153 -24.35 -4.33 14.22
CA PRO A 153 -24.57 -3.34 13.17
C PRO A 153 -24.36 -1.88 13.61
N ALA A 154 -24.68 -1.55 14.86
CA ALA A 154 -24.43 -0.22 15.42
C ALA A 154 -22.94 0.17 15.43
N ALA A 155 -22.01 -0.79 15.53
CA ALA A 155 -20.58 -0.53 15.44
C ALA A 155 -20.16 -0.14 14.01
N TRP A 156 -20.77 -0.74 12.99
CA TRP A 156 -20.58 -0.36 11.59
C TRP A 156 -21.05 1.05 11.33
N GLY A 157 -22.26 1.41 11.80
CA GLY A 157 -22.78 2.77 11.66
C GLY A 157 -21.87 3.81 12.33
N ARG A 158 -21.41 3.55 13.57
CA ARG A 158 -20.45 4.43 14.25
C ARG A 158 -19.13 4.56 13.49
N ALA A 159 -18.56 3.46 13.04
CA ALA A 159 -17.31 3.47 12.28
C ALA A 159 -17.44 4.22 10.96
N LEU A 160 -18.57 4.07 10.26
CA LEU A 160 -18.86 4.82 9.04
C LEU A 160 -18.93 6.33 9.31
N VAL A 161 -19.68 6.76 10.32
CA VAL A 161 -19.79 8.17 10.69
C VAL A 161 -18.43 8.74 11.06
N ILE A 162 -17.66 8.06 11.92
CA ILE A 162 -16.32 8.50 12.30
C ILE A 162 -15.41 8.57 11.08
N GLY A 163 -15.45 7.55 10.20
CA GLY A 163 -14.65 7.52 8.98
C GLY A 163 -14.96 8.70 8.07
N ILE A 164 -16.24 9.00 7.83
CA ILE A 164 -16.69 10.15 7.03
C ILE A 164 -16.21 11.46 7.66
N VAL A 165 -16.37 11.63 8.98
CA VAL A 165 -15.94 12.85 9.67
C VAL A 165 -14.43 13.04 9.58
N VAL A 166 -13.63 11.98 9.79
CA VAL A 166 -12.16 12.05 9.70
C VAL A 166 -11.70 12.32 8.27
N THR A 167 -12.26 11.60 7.30
CA THR A 167 -11.95 11.81 5.87
C THR A 167 -12.34 13.21 5.42
N GLY A 168 -13.53 13.69 5.82
CA GLY A 168 -13.99 15.04 5.55
C GLY A 168 -13.09 16.08 6.19
N ALA A 169 -12.75 15.95 7.47
CA ALA A 169 -11.92 16.93 8.18
C ALA A 169 -10.49 17.03 7.60
N LEU A 170 -9.87 15.90 7.27
CA LEU A 170 -8.51 15.86 6.72
C LEU A 170 -8.45 16.20 5.23
N GLY A 171 -9.51 15.89 4.48
CA GLY A 171 -9.61 16.18 3.05
C GLY A 171 -10.13 17.57 2.74
N ALA A 172 -11.04 18.12 3.54
CA ALA A 172 -11.76 19.36 3.25
C ALA A 172 -10.86 20.54 2.87
N PRO A 173 -9.75 20.85 3.56
CA PRO A 173 -8.98 22.04 3.19
C PRO A 173 -8.31 21.90 1.81
N LEU A 174 -8.01 20.68 1.35
CA LEU A 174 -7.52 20.43 0.00
C LEU A 174 -8.67 20.43 -1.03
N LEU A 175 -9.80 19.81 -0.69
CA LEU A 175 -10.98 19.73 -1.56
C LEU A 175 -11.65 21.09 -1.81
N LEU A 176 -11.64 21.96 -0.80
CA LEU A 176 -12.29 23.29 -0.84
C LEU A 176 -11.35 24.39 -1.36
N SER A 177 -10.08 24.09 -1.55
CA SER A 177 -9.11 25.05 -2.10
C SER A 177 -9.24 25.18 -3.62
N ALA A 178 -8.90 26.35 -4.15
CA ALA A 178 -8.77 26.61 -5.59
C ALA A 178 -9.98 26.18 -6.44
N GLY A 179 -11.20 26.38 -5.94
CA GLY A 179 -12.44 26.15 -6.71
C GLY A 179 -12.67 24.71 -7.18
N GLY A 180 -12.06 23.71 -6.52
CA GLY A 180 -12.20 22.30 -6.87
C GLY A 180 -11.17 21.76 -7.87
N ALA A 181 -10.28 22.60 -8.39
CA ALA A 181 -9.19 22.18 -9.30
C ALA A 181 -8.34 21.01 -8.75
N PRO A 182 -8.01 20.93 -7.44
CA PRO A 182 -7.23 19.80 -6.90
C PRO A 182 -7.94 18.45 -7.06
N VAL A 183 -9.27 18.42 -7.00
CA VAL A 183 -10.06 17.20 -7.17
C VAL A 183 -9.99 16.71 -8.61
N GLU A 184 -10.17 17.64 -9.55
CA GLU A 184 -10.11 17.34 -10.98
C GLU A 184 -8.71 16.86 -11.40
N ASN A 185 -7.67 17.52 -10.88
CA ASN A 185 -6.28 17.14 -11.10
C ASN A 185 -5.95 15.74 -10.57
N LEU A 186 -6.44 15.42 -9.36
CA LEU A 186 -6.29 14.10 -8.76
C LEU A 186 -7.04 13.04 -9.58
N ARG A 187 -8.27 13.34 -10.03
CA ARG A 187 -9.08 12.46 -10.88
C ARG A 187 -8.35 12.16 -12.19
N ALA A 188 -7.92 13.19 -12.93
CA ALA A 188 -7.22 13.04 -14.20
C ALA A 188 -5.93 12.22 -14.06
N THR A 189 -5.14 12.47 -13.01
CA THR A 189 -3.92 11.71 -12.73
C THR A 189 -4.25 10.26 -12.38
N SER A 190 -5.25 10.02 -11.52
CA SER A 190 -5.67 8.68 -11.11
C SER A 190 -6.19 7.85 -12.29
N GLU A 191 -6.96 8.45 -13.20
CA GLU A 191 -7.45 7.82 -14.41
C GLU A 191 -6.29 7.37 -15.31
N ARG A 192 -5.27 8.22 -15.50
CA ARG A 192 -4.09 7.87 -16.30
C ARG A 192 -3.32 6.68 -15.70
N PHE A 193 -3.11 6.68 -14.38
CA PHE A 193 -2.46 5.56 -13.70
C PHE A 193 -3.29 4.26 -13.75
N ALA A 194 -4.61 4.35 -13.59
CA ALA A 194 -5.48 3.18 -13.54
C ALA A 194 -5.68 2.52 -14.92
N LEU A 195 -5.77 3.34 -15.97
CA LEU A 195 -6.16 2.89 -17.31
C LEU A 195 -4.99 2.63 -18.24
N LYS A 196 -3.87 3.36 -18.11
CA LYS A 196 -2.77 3.26 -19.08
C LYS A 196 -1.53 2.55 -18.57
N TRP A 197 -1.29 2.54 -17.26
CA TRP A 197 -0.06 1.99 -16.72
C TRP A 197 -0.29 0.56 -16.25
N ALA A 198 0.57 -0.33 -16.72
CA ALA A 198 0.71 -1.71 -16.28
C ALA A 198 2.21 -2.00 -16.18
N HIS A 199 2.58 -2.81 -15.19
CA HIS A 199 3.95 -3.26 -15.04
C HIS A 199 3.99 -4.47 -14.14
N PHE A 200 4.62 -5.53 -14.64
CA PHE A 200 4.99 -6.70 -13.85
C PHE A 200 3.78 -7.41 -13.24
N GLY A 201 2.60 -7.38 -13.90
CA GLY A 201 1.36 -7.92 -13.35
C GLY A 201 1.33 -9.46 -13.33
N SER A 202 1.14 -10.08 -12.17
CA SER A 202 1.20 -11.55 -12.04
C SER A 202 0.16 -12.29 -12.89
N VAL A 203 -1.13 -12.04 -12.62
CA VAL A 203 -2.24 -12.64 -13.39
C VAL A 203 -2.55 -11.83 -14.64
N TYR A 204 -2.37 -10.52 -14.57
CA TYR A 204 -2.74 -9.58 -15.63
C TYR A 204 -2.00 -9.85 -16.94
N GLU A 205 -0.66 -9.96 -16.91
CA GLU A 205 0.16 -10.13 -18.13
C GLU A 205 -0.19 -11.40 -18.92
N PRO A 206 -0.17 -12.62 -18.34
CA PRO A 206 -0.52 -13.83 -19.08
C PRO A 206 -2.00 -13.84 -19.51
N LEU A 207 -2.90 -13.22 -18.74
CA LEU A 207 -4.30 -13.07 -19.12
C LEU A 207 -4.45 -12.16 -20.34
N LEU A 208 -3.74 -11.02 -20.36
CA LEU A 208 -3.75 -10.09 -21.48
C LEU A 208 -3.24 -10.78 -22.76
N THR A 209 -2.09 -11.46 -22.69
CA THR A 209 -1.57 -12.24 -23.83
C THR A 209 -2.58 -13.27 -24.34
N ALA A 210 -3.30 -13.95 -23.43
CA ALA A 210 -4.31 -14.94 -23.78
C ALA A 210 -5.56 -14.33 -24.44
N ILE A 211 -5.90 -13.08 -24.09
CA ILE A 211 -6.99 -12.30 -24.70
C ILE A 211 -6.55 -11.81 -26.07
N GLU A 212 -5.38 -11.18 -26.17
CA GLU A 212 -4.78 -10.69 -27.43
C GLU A 212 -4.76 -11.77 -28.50
N TRP A 213 -4.30 -12.97 -28.13
CA TRP A 213 -4.26 -14.12 -29.03
C TRP A 213 -5.63 -14.57 -29.53
N ARG A 214 -6.69 -14.42 -28.71
CA ARG A 214 -8.07 -14.81 -29.06
C ARG A 214 -8.84 -13.73 -29.79
N THR A 215 -8.44 -12.47 -29.65
CA THR A 215 -9.19 -11.33 -30.16
C THR A 215 -8.32 -10.37 -30.98
N PRO A 216 -7.52 -10.84 -31.95
CA PRO A 216 -6.57 -9.99 -32.68
C PRO A 216 -7.22 -8.80 -33.41
N ALA A 217 -8.54 -8.87 -33.68
CA ALA A 217 -9.30 -7.81 -34.33
C ALA A 217 -9.79 -6.68 -33.40
N TRP A 218 -9.67 -6.81 -32.08
CA TRP A 218 -10.28 -5.86 -31.12
C TRP A 218 -9.43 -4.61 -30.87
N GLY A 219 -8.15 -4.62 -31.26
CA GLY A 219 -7.19 -3.60 -30.84
C GLY A 219 -6.85 -3.65 -29.35
N ASN A 220 -5.84 -2.90 -28.93
CA ASN A 220 -5.25 -3.05 -27.59
C ASN A 220 -6.18 -2.54 -26.46
N ASP A 221 -6.84 -1.40 -26.64
CA ASP A 221 -7.62 -0.77 -25.57
C ASP A 221 -8.75 -1.66 -25.02
N PRO A 222 -9.59 -2.32 -25.86
CA PRO A 222 -10.62 -3.23 -25.35
C PRO A 222 -10.06 -4.49 -24.69
N GLN A 223 -8.92 -4.99 -25.16
CA GLN A 223 -8.25 -6.17 -24.61
C GLN A 223 -7.70 -5.88 -23.21
N GLU A 224 -7.02 -4.74 -23.04
CA GLU A 224 -6.54 -4.27 -21.73
C GLU A 224 -7.69 -4.05 -20.75
N GLN A 225 -8.77 -3.39 -21.18
CA GLN A 225 -9.95 -3.14 -20.34
C GLN A 225 -10.59 -4.46 -19.87
N LEU A 226 -10.69 -5.45 -20.75
CA LEU A 226 -11.20 -6.77 -20.39
C LEU A 226 -10.29 -7.46 -19.36
N ALA A 227 -8.97 -7.47 -19.58
CA ALA A 227 -8.00 -8.08 -18.67
C ALA A 227 -8.06 -7.41 -17.27
N ARG A 228 -8.05 -6.07 -17.21
CA ARG A 228 -8.19 -5.30 -15.97
C ARG A 228 -9.50 -5.60 -15.27
N GLY A 229 -10.61 -5.68 -16.01
CA GLY A 229 -11.94 -6.00 -15.49
C GLY A 229 -12.02 -7.39 -14.86
N ILE A 230 -11.45 -8.40 -15.52
CA ILE A 230 -11.37 -9.77 -14.99
C ILE A 230 -10.51 -9.81 -13.71
N CYS A 231 -9.35 -9.15 -13.72
CA CYS A 231 -8.48 -9.06 -12.56
C CYS A 231 -9.17 -8.37 -11.37
N LEU A 232 -9.89 -7.26 -11.61
CA LEU A 232 -10.67 -6.58 -10.58
C LEU A 232 -11.78 -7.49 -10.02
N LEU A 233 -12.53 -8.17 -10.89
CA LEU A 233 -13.57 -9.10 -10.46
C LEU A 233 -12.98 -10.24 -9.60
N ALA A 234 -11.86 -10.82 -10.04
CA ALA A 234 -11.14 -11.84 -9.29
C ALA A 234 -10.67 -11.31 -7.92
N PHE A 235 -10.21 -10.06 -7.84
CA PHE A 235 -9.81 -9.41 -6.60
C PHE A 235 -10.99 -9.21 -5.65
N LEU A 236 -12.15 -8.76 -6.15
CA LEU A 236 -13.36 -8.60 -5.34
C LEU A 236 -13.84 -9.94 -4.79
N ILE A 237 -13.87 -10.99 -5.62
CA ILE A 237 -14.22 -12.35 -5.20
C ILE A 237 -13.24 -12.86 -4.14
N ALA A 238 -11.93 -12.75 -4.40
CA ALA A 238 -10.89 -13.14 -3.45
C ALA A 238 -11.02 -12.35 -2.14
N GLY A 239 -11.32 -11.05 -2.21
CA GLY A 239 -11.52 -10.21 -1.03
C GLY A 239 -12.68 -10.66 -0.17
N ILE A 240 -13.82 -11.04 -0.76
CA ILE A 240 -14.97 -11.61 -0.05
C ILE A 240 -14.59 -12.95 0.58
N ILE A 241 -13.93 -13.84 -0.17
CA ILE A 241 -13.48 -15.14 0.34
C ILE A 241 -12.53 -14.95 1.53
N ILE A 242 -11.52 -14.08 1.40
CA ILE A 242 -10.57 -13.75 2.46
C ILE A 242 -11.32 -13.17 3.67
N TRP A 243 -12.25 -12.24 3.47
CA TRP A 243 -13.06 -11.66 4.55
C TRP A 243 -13.85 -12.70 5.34
N ILE A 244 -14.47 -13.65 4.65
CA ILE A 244 -15.24 -14.74 5.28
C ILE A 244 -14.30 -15.71 6.01
N ARG A 245 -13.20 -16.14 5.37
CA ARG A 245 -12.34 -17.21 5.89
C ARG A 245 -11.28 -16.76 6.88
N SER A 246 -10.94 -15.48 6.91
CA SER A 246 -9.88 -14.97 7.78
C SER A 246 -10.22 -15.14 9.25
N ARG A 247 -9.21 -15.46 10.06
CA ARG A 247 -9.38 -15.68 11.51
C ARG A 247 -9.43 -14.37 12.27
N ASP A 248 -8.54 -13.45 11.91
CA ASP A 248 -8.35 -12.14 12.52
C ASP A 248 -8.04 -11.08 11.44
N ALA A 249 -8.12 -9.80 11.83
CA ALA A 249 -7.96 -8.68 10.91
C ALA A 249 -6.53 -8.51 10.38
N TRP A 250 -5.50 -8.91 11.14
CA TRP A 250 -4.11 -8.84 10.67
C TRP A 250 -3.87 -9.79 9.51
N ARG A 251 -4.28 -11.06 9.67
CA ARG A 251 -4.16 -12.07 8.62
C ARG A 251 -5.02 -11.74 7.41
N GLY A 252 -6.26 -11.30 7.63
CA GLY A 252 -7.15 -10.93 6.54
C GLY A 252 -6.64 -9.76 5.72
N MET A 253 -6.16 -8.72 6.39
CA MET A 253 -5.57 -7.57 5.71
C MET A 253 -4.29 -7.94 4.96
N SER A 254 -3.39 -8.70 5.58
CA SER A 254 -2.14 -9.15 4.94
C SER A 254 -2.41 -10.01 3.69
N ALA A 255 -3.37 -10.93 3.75
CA ALA A 255 -3.77 -11.74 2.60
C ALA A 255 -4.43 -10.89 1.50
N LEU A 256 -5.28 -9.92 1.87
CA LEU A 256 -5.90 -9.01 0.91
C LEU A 256 -4.88 -8.14 0.19
N LEU A 257 -3.86 -7.62 0.90
CA LEU A 257 -2.78 -6.84 0.31
C LEU A 257 -1.95 -7.65 -0.68
N LEU A 258 -1.66 -8.91 -0.35
CA LEU A 258 -0.98 -9.81 -1.28
C LEU A 258 -1.87 -10.12 -2.50
N ALA A 259 -3.16 -10.38 -2.29
CA ALA A 259 -4.11 -10.61 -3.37
C ALA A 259 -4.23 -9.39 -4.30
N MET A 260 -4.21 -8.18 -3.73
CA MET A 260 -4.19 -6.93 -4.49
C MET A 260 -2.96 -6.87 -5.40
N ILE A 261 -1.77 -7.22 -4.92
CA ILE A 261 -0.54 -7.22 -5.74
C ILE A 261 -0.63 -8.27 -6.86
N LEU A 262 -1.07 -9.49 -6.55
CA LEU A 262 -1.14 -10.58 -7.53
C LEU A 262 -2.21 -10.37 -8.61
N LEU A 263 -3.26 -9.61 -8.29
CA LEU A 263 -4.38 -9.34 -9.19
C LEU A 263 -4.36 -7.90 -9.73
N SER A 264 -3.31 -7.13 -9.46
CA SER A 264 -3.14 -5.80 -10.03
C SER A 264 -2.45 -5.88 -11.39
N PRO A 265 -2.80 -5.02 -12.36
CA PRO A 265 -2.02 -4.83 -13.58
C PRO A 265 -0.63 -4.23 -13.30
N THR A 266 -0.45 -3.62 -12.12
CA THR A 266 0.79 -2.95 -11.71
C THR A 266 1.25 -3.48 -10.36
N ALA A 267 2.40 -4.15 -10.33
CA ALA A 267 2.96 -4.77 -9.15
C ALA A 267 4.39 -4.26 -8.86
N HIS A 268 4.51 -2.98 -8.49
CA HIS A 268 5.81 -2.48 -8.06
C HIS A 268 6.23 -3.06 -6.69
N PRO A 269 7.52 -3.36 -6.47
CA PRO A 269 7.99 -4.01 -5.24
C PRO A 269 7.57 -3.27 -3.96
N TRP A 270 7.57 -1.93 -3.98
CA TRP A 270 7.17 -1.12 -2.82
C TRP A 270 5.71 -1.33 -2.37
N TYR A 271 4.79 -1.78 -3.23
CA TYR A 271 3.42 -2.08 -2.80
C TYR A 271 3.38 -3.19 -1.74
N LEU A 272 4.39 -4.06 -1.70
CA LEU A 272 4.49 -5.12 -0.70
C LEU A 272 4.80 -4.59 0.71
N LEU A 273 5.34 -3.39 0.87
CA LEU A 273 5.67 -2.83 2.20
C LEU A 273 4.49 -2.90 3.18
N TRP A 274 3.27 -2.69 2.66
CA TRP A 274 2.03 -2.77 3.43
C TRP A 274 1.73 -4.17 3.96
N ALA A 275 2.00 -5.22 3.18
CA ALA A 275 1.86 -6.60 3.63
C ALA A 275 3.04 -7.00 4.53
N LEU A 276 4.25 -6.53 4.19
CA LEU A 276 5.50 -6.84 4.87
C LEU A 276 5.52 -6.33 6.31
N ILE A 277 4.99 -5.12 6.59
CA ILE A 277 4.92 -4.62 7.97
C ILE A 277 3.98 -5.44 8.86
N LEU A 278 3.02 -6.15 8.27
CA LEU A 278 2.13 -7.06 8.99
C LEU A 278 2.73 -8.47 9.16
N LEU A 279 3.77 -8.81 8.38
CA LEU A 279 4.41 -10.13 8.38
C LEU A 279 4.86 -10.61 9.79
N PRO A 280 5.44 -9.76 10.66
CA PRO A 280 5.79 -10.19 12.03
C PRO A 280 4.60 -10.77 12.82
N MET A 281 3.40 -10.26 12.56
CA MET A 281 2.15 -10.71 13.18
C MET A 281 1.48 -11.85 12.43
N THR A 282 1.57 -11.91 11.10
CA THR A 282 0.85 -12.92 10.32
C THR A 282 1.67 -14.18 10.05
N ARG A 283 3.00 -14.04 9.95
CA ARG A 283 3.96 -15.09 9.58
C ARG A 283 3.57 -15.81 8.29
N SER A 284 2.97 -15.08 7.35
CA SER A 284 2.60 -15.62 6.03
C SER A 284 3.86 -15.98 5.26
N ARG A 285 3.93 -17.25 4.81
CA ARG A 285 5.03 -17.71 3.96
C ARG A 285 4.94 -17.04 2.59
N ALA A 286 3.73 -16.86 2.08
CA ALA A 286 3.52 -16.23 0.79
C ALA A 286 4.00 -14.78 0.75
N VAL A 287 3.71 -13.98 1.79
CA VAL A 287 4.22 -12.60 1.90
C VAL A 287 5.74 -12.57 2.02
N TRP A 288 6.33 -13.48 2.80
CA TRP A 288 7.79 -13.57 2.90
C TRP A 288 8.45 -13.95 1.57
N VAL A 289 7.92 -14.95 0.86
CA VAL A 289 8.45 -15.32 -0.46
C VAL A 289 8.29 -14.18 -1.45
N ALA A 290 7.13 -13.51 -1.46
CA ALA A 290 6.90 -12.35 -2.29
C ALA A 290 7.90 -11.21 -2.01
N SER A 291 8.35 -11.03 -0.77
CA SER A 291 9.31 -9.98 -0.43
C SER A 291 10.72 -10.26 -0.94
N LEU A 292 11.04 -11.52 -1.20
CA LEU A 292 12.30 -11.95 -1.78
C LEU A 292 12.29 -11.95 -3.31
N THR A 293 11.11 -12.19 -3.92
CA THR A 293 11.02 -12.40 -5.37
C THR A 293 10.44 -11.22 -6.15
N LEU A 294 9.52 -10.43 -5.59
CA LEU A 294 8.98 -9.23 -6.27
C LEU A 294 10.03 -8.19 -6.65
N PRO A 295 11.13 -7.96 -5.89
CA PRO A 295 12.18 -7.03 -6.31
C PRO A 295 12.81 -7.34 -7.67
N TRP A 296 12.62 -8.54 -8.22
CA TRP A 296 13.09 -8.90 -9.56
C TRP A 296 12.39 -8.09 -10.67
N GLY A 297 11.23 -7.47 -10.37
CA GLY A 297 10.60 -6.49 -11.25
C GLY A 297 11.49 -5.28 -11.58
N TYR A 298 12.52 -5.00 -10.76
CA TYR A 298 13.51 -3.97 -11.06
C TYR A 298 14.49 -4.31 -12.18
N VAL A 299 14.40 -5.50 -12.79
CA VAL A 299 15.23 -5.86 -13.96
C VAL A 299 15.09 -4.85 -15.10
N VAL A 300 13.94 -4.19 -15.22
CA VAL A 300 13.70 -3.13 -16.22
C VAL A 300 14.63 -1.93 -16.07
N LEU A 301 15.24 -1.73 -14.89
CA LEU A 301 16.19 -0.64 -14.69
C LEU A 301 17.56 -0.92 -15.35
N ALA A 302 17.82 -2.16 -15.76
CA ALA A 302 19.04 -2.51 -16.50
C ALA A 302 18.99 -2.02 -17.95
N ASP A 303 17.79 -1.93 -18.54
CA ASP A 303 17.55 -1.33 -19.85
C ASP A 303 16.34 -0.38 -19.78
N PRO A 304 16.57 0.92 -19.49
CA PRO A 304 15.50 1.89 -19.37
C PRO A 304 14.75 2.20 -20.68
N VAL A 305 15.25 1.72 -21.82
CA VAL A 305 14.62 1.95 -23.14
C VAL A 305 13.56 0.90 -23.40
N ASP A 306 13.87 -0.37 -23.11
CA ASP A 306 12.92 -1.48 -23.21
C ASP A 306 12.32 -1.80 -21.83
N TRP A 307 11.18 -1.16 -21.52
CA TRP A 307 10.47 -1.32 -20.24
C TRP A 307 9.66 -2.64 -20.19
N THR A 308 10.30 -3.76 -20.52
CA THR A 308 9.68 -5.09 -20.53
C THR A 308 10.37 -6.01 -19.56
N VAL A 309 9.58 -6.87 -18.90
CA VAL A 309 10.11 -7.89 -18.00
C VAL A 309 10.13 -9.23 -18.72
N PRO A 310 11.29 -9.91 -18.82
CA PRO A 310 11.36 -11.21 -19.47
C PRO A 310 10.42 -12.23 -18.81
N ALA A 311 9.76 -13.07 -19.61
CA ALA A 311 8.82 -14.08 -19.10
C ALA A 311 9.46 -15.03 -18.05
N GLY A 312 10.75 -15.38 -18.22
CA GLY A 312 11.47 -16.17 -17.23
C GLY A 312 11.57 -15.49 -15.86
N VAL A 313 11.71 -14.16 -15.83
CA VAL A 313 11.72 -13.36 -14.59
C VAL A 313 10.32 -13.34 -13.97
N MET A 314 9.27 -13.18 -14.77
CA MET A 314 7.87 -13.28 -14.29
C MET A 314 7.61 -14.64 -13.61
N VAL A 315 8.00 -15.73 -14.26
CA VAL A 315 7.85 -17.09 -13.72
C VAL A 315 8.64 -17.26 -12.41
N ALA A 316 9.91 -16.86 -12.40
CA ALA A 316 10.76 -16.93 -11.22
C ALA A 316 10.24 -16.07 -10.06
N ALA A 317 9.60 -14.94 -10.37
CA ALA A 317 9.03 -14.05 -9.37
C ALA A 317 7.76 -14.62 -8.73
N TYR A 318 6.84 -15.13 -9.56
CA TYR A 318 5.47 -15.42 -9.13
C TYR A 318 5.19 -16.88 -8.78
N VAL A 319 5.81 -17.85 -9.45
CA VAL A 319 5.61 -19.29 -9.14
C VAL A 319 5.92 -19.63 -7.68
N PRO A 320 7.03 -19.16 -7.08
CA PRO A 320 7.31 -19.41 -5.67
C PRO A 320 6.25 -18.83 -4.73
N ILE A 321 5.66 -17.68 -5.08
CA ILE A 321 4.60 -17.04 -4.29
C ILE A 321 3.34 -17.91 -4.29
N TYR A 322 2.94 -18.41 -5.46
CA TYR A 322 1.78 -19.31 -5.57
C TYR A 322 2.01 -20.64 -4.84
N ALA A 323 3.22 -21.21 -4.94
CA ALA A 323 3.58 -22.40 -4.17
C ALA A 323 3.48 -22.15 -2.65
N ALA A 324 3.98 -21.01 -2.18
CA ALA A 324 3.88 -20.62 -0.77
C ALA A 324 2.43 -20.35 -0.32
N LEU A 325 1.57 -19.80 -1.19
CA LEU A 325 0.14 -19.63 -0.92
C LEU A 325 -0.57 -20.97 -0.69
N LEU A 326 -0.28 -21.99 -1.50
CA LEU A 326 -0.84 -23.33 -1.30
C LEU A 326 -0.46 -23.92 0.07
N LEU A 327 0.75 -23.63 0.55
CA LEU A 327 1.22 -24.03 1.87
C LEU A 327 0.58 -23.24 3.02
N ASP A 328 0.20 -21.98 2.79
CA ASP A 328 -0.52 -21.14 3.76
C ASP A 328 -2.01 -21.51 3.86
N VAL A 329 -2.60 -22.05 2.78
CA VAL A 329 -4.03 -22.46 2.69
C VAL A 329 -4.28 -23.90 3.16
N GLY A 330 -3.26 -24.75 3.20
CA GLY A 330 -3.36 -26.13 3.70
C GLY A 330 -3.91 -26.22 5.14
N PRO A 331 -4.39 -27.39 5.59
CA PRO A 331 -4.97 -27.57 6.92
C PRO A 331 -3.90 -27.30 7.99
N GLY A 332 -3.78 -26.04 8.40
CA GLY A 332 -2.85 -25.62 9.42
C GLY A 332 -3.19 -26.32 10.72
N ARG A 333 -2.22 -27.11 11.23
CA ARG A 333 -2.25 -27.62 12.60
C ARG A 333 -2.70 -26.52 13.56
N PRO A 334 -3.56 -26.80 14.55
CA PRO A 334 -4.05 -25.81 15.50
C PRO A 334 -2.87 -25.28 16.36
N GLY A 335 -2.19 -24.25 15.85
CA GLY A 335 -1.16 -23.51 16.55
C GLY A 335 -1.81 -22.56 17.55
N ARG A 336 -1.40 -22.70 18.82
CA ARG A 336 -1.84 -21.94 20.00
C ARG A 336 -1.97 -20.44 19.75
N GLY A 337 -3.10 -19.87 20.16
CA GLY A 337 -3.30 -18.43 20.38
C GLY A 337 -3.83 -17.67 19.16
N ASP A 338 -5.14 -17.41 19.16
CA ASP A 338 -5.73 -16.33 18.39
C ASP A 338 -5.09 -15.00 18.87
N PRO A 339 -4.32 -14.29 18.02
CA PRO A 339 -3.68 -13.03 18.43
C PRO A 339 -4.68 -12.00 18.93
N SER A 340 -5.94 -12.04 18.46
CA SER A 340 -6.98 -11.12 18.95
C SER A 340 -7.46 -11.44 20.37
N ARG A 341 -7.29 -12.69 20.84
CA ARG A 341 -7.63 -13.09 22.22
C ARG A 341 -6.53 -12.79 23.23
N THR A 342 -5.27 -12.76 22.81
CA THR A 342 -4.13 -12.51 23.72
C THR A 342 -3.84 -11.02 23.90
N ILE A 343 -4.11 -10.18 22.88
CA ILE A 343 -3.86 -8.72 22.94
C ILE A 343 -4.86 -7.97 23.87
N ALA A 344 -5.95 -8.62 24.26
CA ALA A 344 -6.99 -8.04 25.12
C ALA A 344 -6.68 -8.08 26.63
N ALA A 345 -5.60 -8.78 27.05
CA ALA A 345 -5.11 -8.82 28.42
C ALA A 345 -4.08 -7.71 28.67
#